data_AF-A0A257HZ30-F1
#
_entry.id   AF-A0A257HZ30-F1
#
_cell.length_a   1.000
_cell.length_b   1.000
_cell.length_c   1.000
_cell.angle_alpha   90.00
_cell.angle_beta   90.00
_cell.angle_gamma   90.00
#
_symmetry.space_group_name_H-M   'P 1'
#
loop_
_entity.id
_entity.type
_entity.pdbx_description
1 polymer ?
#
loop_
_entity_poly.entity_id
_entity_poly.type
_entity_poly.pdbx_seq_one_letter_code
_entity_poly.pdbx_strand_id
1 'polypeptide(L)'
;MQHLKKIFLLFFMAFCLQGKTQETLNYEAVNIQSYALYEKGSWKELLEYGKNAVATGQDFTLLRLRMGYAAFMTSDFSQALIQYEQVLKNDSYNTTAHYYIWLCRTYLNQTELANLQLPFLSDEVLAKEKKKGFVITGASLESSYKTTDLVARGNTFFQYVGVQNRFGSKLTMDMAGSYFTQSIKTVPTGAPPTGSIKTSSINQTEYYNKLTFNLHPRWQLKAAYHYANTVYDVSTYQNHAVFAALKYHSNYFDVQVEGIYSNMFDTSISQASLQLGYYPMGNLNFYGFSTATIRNRPNESGFNFKQVLGAKVYKGVWLEANATLGKFRDLFENDAKYLYNAPDANQFKGGLVSYISLSPKCTLELGYTLEQRAFVNNPTNLFTQHSITGGLSWKF
;
A
#
# COMPACT_ATOMS: atom_id res chain seq x y z
N MET A 1 12.06 55.89 -45.96
CA MET A 1 10.94 55.52 -45.05
C MET A 1 9.83 54.66 -45.69
N GLN A 2 9.53 54.77 -46.99
CA GLN A 2 8.48 53.96 -47.64
C GLN A 2 8.80 52.46 -47.75
N HIS A 3 10.07 52.08 -47.94
CA HIS A 3 10.48 50.68 -48.00
C HIS A 3 10.39 49.95 -46.64
N LEU A 4 10.61 50.69 -45.54
CA LEU A 4 10.51 50.15 -44.18
C LEU A 4 9.06 49.80 -43.80
N LYS A 5 8.08 50.61 -44.25
CA LYS A 5 6.65 50.31 -44.09
C LYS A 5 6.22 49.06 -44.86
N LYS A 6 6.76 48.83 -46.07
CA LYS A 6 6.47 47.64 -46.87
C LYS A 6 7.05 46.37 -46.24
N ILE A 7 8.25 46.44 -45.67
CA ILE A 7 8.87 45.33 -44.94
C ILE A 7 8.10 44.99 -43.67
N PHE A 8 7.65 46.00 -42.92
CA PHE A 8 6.83 45.79 -41.71
C PHE A 8 5.46 45.18 -42.05
N LEU A 9 4.83 45.58 -43.16
CA LEU A 9 3.57 45.00 -43.62
C LEU A 9 3.73 43.53 -44.05
N LEU A 10 4.84 43.19 -44.73
CA LEU A 10 5.17 41.83 -45.13
C LEU A 10 5.47 40.93 -43.92
N PHE A 11 6.13 41.46 -42.88
CA PHE A 11 6.41 40.73 -41.64
C PHE A 11 5.12 40.48 -40.83
N PHE A 12 4.19 41.45 -40.82
CA PHE A 12 2.89 41.29 -40.16
C PHE A 12 1.99 40.28 -40.89
N MET A 13 2.03 40.27 -42.23
CA MET A 13 1.25 39.36 -43.06
C MET A 13 1.79 37.90 -42.98
N ALA A 14 3.10 37.72 -42.80
CA ALA A 14 3.70 36.41 -42.52
C ALA A 14 3.36 35.86 -41.12
N PHE A 15 3.13 36.73 -40.14
CA PHE A 15 2.71 36.33 -38.79
C PHE A 15 1.24 35.88 -38.73
N CYS A 16 0.37 36.39 -39.61
CA CYS A 16 -1.03 35.96 -39.70
C CYS A 16 -1.21 34.56 -40.34
N LEU A 17 -0.20 34.02 -41.03
CA LEU A 17 -0.26 32.70 -41.68
C LEU A 17 0.11 31.53 -40.75
N GLN A 18 0.43 31.79 -39.48
CA GLN A 18 0.60 30.75 -38.46
C GLN A 18 -0.66 30.49 -37.63
N GLY A 19 -1.80 30.99 -38.05
CA GLY A 19 -3.08 30.46 -37.61
C GLY A 19 -3.22 29.04 -38.14
N LYS A 20 -2.73 28.03 -37.40
CA LYS A 20 -3.33 26.70 -37.51
C LYS A 20 -4.80 26.92 -37.19
N THR A 21 -5.65 26.88 -38.20
CA THR A 21 -7.06 26.56 -38.01
C THR A 21 -7.04 25.25 -37.23
N GLN A 22 -7.19 25.32 -35.90
CA GLN A 22 -7.59 24.17 -35.12
C GLN A 22 -8.97 23.85 -35.68
N GLU A 23 -9.05 22.83 -36.53
CA GLU A 23 -10.31 22.16 -36.77
C GLU A 23 -10.78 21.69 -35.41
N THR A 24 -11.63 22.50 -34.78
CA THR A 24 -12.29 22.12 -33.55
C THR A 24 -13.14 20.92 -33.92
N LEU A 25 -12.73 19.74 -33.45
CA LEU A 25 -13.51 18.53 -33.60
C LEU A 25 -14.94 18.85 -33.16
N ASN A 26 -15.93 18.61 -34.02
CA ASN A 26 -17.32 18.86 -33.66
C ASN A 26 -17.85 17.67 -32.85
N TYR A 27 -18.84 17.93 -31.98
CA TYR A 27 -19.41 16.92 -31.09
C TYR A 27 -19.84 15.64 -31.83
N GLU A 28 -20.52 15.79 -32.98
CA GLU A 28 -21.09 14.67 -33.72
C GLU A 28 -20.00 13.74 -34.29
N ALA A 29 -18.96 14.31 -34.89
CA ALA A 29 -17.83 13.56 -35.41
C ALA A 29 -17.11 12.81 -34.28
N VAL A 30 -16.91 13.45 -33.12
CA VAL A 30 -16.32 12.80 -31.94
C VAL A 30 -17.20 11.68 -31.41
N ASN A 31 -18.51 11.89 -31.36
CA ASN A 31 -19.44 10.87 -30.90
C ASN A 31 -19.45 9.65 -31.83
N ILE A 32 -19.57 9.84 -33.15
CA ILE A 32 -19.58 8.76 -34.13
C ILE A 32 -18.25 8.00 -34.10
N GLN A 33 -17.13 8.71 -34.18
CA GLN A 33 -15.81 8.06 -34.27
C GLN A 33 -15.46 7.32 -32.97
N SER A 34 -15.69 7.92 -31.80
CA SER A 34 -15.44 7.25 -30.52
C SER A 34 -16.35 6.04 -30.32
N TYR A 35 -17.60 6.08 -30.80
CA TYR A 35 -18.50 4.94 -30.77
C TYR A 35 -18.03 3.81 -31.70
N ALA A 36 -17.64 4.14 -32.92
CA ALA A 36 -17.13 3.15 -33.87
C ALA A 36 -15.86 2.44 -33.36
N LEU A 37 -14.94 3.19 -32.72
CA LEU A 37 -13.76 2.61 -32.08
C LEU A 37 -14.13 1.72 -30.87
N TYR A 38 -15.15 2.11 -30.12
CA TYR A 38 -15.68 1.32 -29.01
C TYR A 38 -16.27 -0.02 -29.48
N GLU A 39 -17.12 0.00 -30.51
CA GLU A 39 -17.74 -1.22 -31.07
C GLU A 39 -16.71 -2.17 -31.67
N LYS A 40 -15.63 -1.63 -32.28
CA LYS A 40 -14.50 -2.42 -32.80
C LYS A 40 -13.61 -3.02 -31.72
N GLY A 41 -13.71 -2.54 -30.49
CA GLY A 41 -12.78 -2.90 -29.43
C GLY A 41 -11.37 -2.33 -29.56
N SER A 42 -11.21 -1.25 -30.34
CA SER A 42 -9.93 -0.55 -30.55
C SER A 42 -9.58 0.32 -29.34
N TRP A 43 -9.35 -0.28 -28.17
CA TRP A 43 -9.26 0.42 -26.88
C TRP A 43 -8.13 1.46 -26.82
N LYS A 44 -6.95 1.14 -27.32
CA LYS A 44 -5.81 2.08 -27.33
C LYS A 44 -6.10 3.30 -28.21
N GLU A 45 -6.60 3.06 -29.42
CA GLU A 45 -6.97 4.12 -30.36
C GLU A 45 -8.12 4.98 -29.82
N LEU A 46 -9.14 4.37 -29.22
CA LEU A 46 -10.24 5.08 -28.58
C LEU A 46 -9.75 6.00 -27.45
N LEU A 47 -8.82 5.51 -26.62
CA LEU A 47 -8.27 6.28 -25.53
C LEU A 47 -7.42 7.46 -26.03
N GLU A 48 -6.60 7.25 -27.06
CA GLU A 48 -5.80 8.31 -27.70
C GLU A 48 -6.70 9.35 -28.38
N TYR A 49 -7.63 8.90 -29.21
CA TYR A 49 -8.61 9.75 -29.88
C TYR A 49 -9.41 10.59 -28.90
N GLY A 50 -9.95 9.96 -27.85
CA GLY A 50 -10.73 10.64 -26.82
C GLY A 50 -9.91 11.65 -26.01
N LYS A 51 -8.64 11.35 -25.70
CA LYS A 51 -7.74 12.31 -25.04
C LYS A 51 -7.52 13.56 -25.90
N ASN A 52 -7.35 13.38 -27.21
CA ASN A 52 -7.22 14.50 -28.15
C ASN A 52 -8.52 15.31 -28.26
N ALA A 53 -9.67 14.64 -28.38
CA ALA A 53 -10.98 15.29 -28.41
C ALA A 53 -11.23 16.14 -27.15
N VAL A 54 -10.94 15.60 -25.96
CA VAL A 54 -11.04 16.33 -24.70
C VAL A 54 -10.09 17.54 -24.68
N ALA A 55 -8.84 17.36 -25.12
CA ALA A 55 -7.85 18.45 -25.16
C ALA A 55 -8.25 19.57 -26.14
N THR A 56 -9.06 19.27 -27.15
CA THR A 56 -9.60 20.23 -28.13
C THR A 56 -10.98 20.78 -27.74
N GLY A 57 -11.45 20.50 -26.52
CA GLY A 57 -12.67 21.07 -25.95
C GLY A 57 -13.92 20.20 -26.07
N GLN A 58 -13.83 19.01 -26.69
CA GLN A 58 -14.95 18.06 -26.75
C GLN A 58 -14.93 17.14 -25.54
N ASP A 59 -15.66 17.53 -24.49
CA ASP A 59 -15.79 16.79 -23.24
C ASP A 59 -17.27 16.55 -22.90
N PHE A 60 -17.74 15.33 -23.13
CA PHE A 60 -19.11 14.93 -22.83
C PHE A 60 -19.16 13.52 -22.22
N THR A 61 -20.24 13.24 -21.48
CA THR A 61 -20.39 12.04 -20.66
C THR A 61 -20.17 10.73 -21.42
N LEU A 62 -20.75 10.56 -22.61
CA LEU A 62 -20.60 9.33 -23.39
C LEU A 62 -19.15 9.09 -23.83
N LEU A 63 -18.42 10.14 -24.22
CA LEU A 63 -17.01 10.04 -24.55
C LEU A 63 -16.20 9.59 -23.33
N ARG A 64 -16.43 10.21 -22.17
CA ARG A 64 -15.76 9.83 -20.91
C ARG A 64 -16.04 8.39 -20.50
N LEU A 65 -17.29 7.93 -20.62
CA LEU A 65 -17.66 6.53 -20.35
C LEU A 65 -16.91 5.57 -21.27
N ARG A 66 -16.86 5.85 -22.59
CA ARG A 66 -16.13 5.03 -23.57
C ARG A 66 -14.62 5.02 -23.30
N MET A 67 -14.03 6.17 -23.00
CA MET A 67 -12.62 6.27 -22.63
C MET A 67 -12.30 5.53 -21.33
N GLY A 68 -13.19 5.62 -20.32
CA GLY A 68 -13.05 4.90 -19.06
C GLY A 68 -13.10 3.40 -19.26
N TYR A 69 -14.01 2.92 -20.10
CA TYR A 69 -14.10 1.51 -20.45
C TYR A 69 -12.87 1.04 -21.23
N ALA A 70 -12.42 1.82 -22.22
CA ALA A 70 -11.21 1.53 -22.97
C ALA A 70 -9.98 1.41 -22.06
N ALA A 71 -9.80 2.33 -21.12
CA ALA A 71 -8.72 2.29 -20.14
C ALA A 71 -8.84 1.08 -19.20
N PHE A 72 -10.04 0.73 -18.77
CA PHE A 72 -10.29 -0.49 -17.99
C PHE A 72 -9.89 -1.75 -18.77
N MET A 73 -10.25 -1.83 -20.05
CA MET A 73 -9.91 -2.96 -20.94
C MET A 73 -8.41 -3.07 -21.22
N THR A 74 -7.68 -1.96 -21.21
CA THR A 74 -6.20 -1.96 -21.29
C THR A 74 -5.53 -2.14 -19.92
N SER A 75 -6.31 -2.42 -18.87
CA SER A 75 -5.86 -2.56 -17.47
C SER A 75 -5.22 -1.30 -16.89
N ASP A 76 -5.40 -0.12 -17.48
CA ASP A 76 -5.00 1.16 -16.87
C ASP A 76 -6.15 1.66 -15.98
N PHE A 77 -6.28 1.03 -14.80
CA PHE A 77 -7.34 1.31 -13.85
C PHE A 77 -7.27 2.75 -13.31
N SER A 78 -6.07 3.32 -13.22
CA SER A 78 -5.85 4.70 -12.79
C SER A 78 -6.38 5.69 -13.81
N GLN A 79 -6.12 5.45 -15.10
CA GLN A 79 -6.71 6.25 -16.18
C GLN A 79 -8.23 6.09 -16.24
N ALA A 80 -8.74 4.87 -16.03
CA ALA A 80 -10.17 4.62 -15.99
C ALA A 80 -10.85 5.43 -14.87
N LEU A 81 -10.26 5.44 -13.66
CA LEU A 81 -10.72 6.29 -12.55
C LEU A 81 -10.81 7.76 -12.93
N ILE A 82 -9.81 8.31 -13.62
CA ILE A 82 -9.84 9.71 -14.09
C ILE A 82 -11.10 9.98 -14.93
N GLN A 83 -11.44 9.08 -15.85
CA GLN A 83 -12.58 9.27 -16.74
C GLN A 83 -13.91 9.16 -16.00
N TYR A 84 -14.07 8.13 -15.15
CA TYR A 84 -15.31 7.92 -14.41
C TYR A 84 -15.53 8.95 -13.31
N GLU A 85 -14.47 9.44 -12.66
CA GLU A 85 -14.57 10.57 -11.73
C GLU A 85 -15.06 11.84 -12.44
N GLN A 86 -14.66 12.06 -13.70
CA GLN A 86 -15.17 13.18 -14.49
C GLN A 86 -16.66 13.01 -14.84
N VAL A 87 -17.12 11.79 -15.13
CA VAL A 87 -18.56 11.50 -15.30
C VAL A 87 -19.33 11.86 -14.03
N LEU A 88 -18.84 11.46 -12.86
CA LEU A 88 -19.50 11.72 -11.58
C LEU A 88 -19.56 13.20 -11.18
N LYS A 89 -18.73 14.08 -11.77
CA LYS A 89 -18.87 15.53 -11.57
C LYS A 89 -20.11 16.10 -12.26
N ASN A 90 -20.52 15.50 -13.38
CA ASN A 90 -21.68 15.95 -14.16
C ASN A 90 -22.96 15.21 -13.75
N ASP A 91 -22.84 13.92 -13.43
CA ASP A 91 -23.93 13.05 -12.98
C ASP A 91 -23.46 12.21 -11.79
N SER A 92 -23.73 12.71 -10.58
CA SER A 92 -23.28 12.10 -9.33
C SER A 92 -23.96 10.76 -9.00
N TYR A 93 -24.95 10.32 -9.79
CA TYR A 93 -25.66 9.05 -9.60
C TYR A 93 -25.44 8.08 -10.76
N ASN A 94 -24.49 8.38 -11.66
CA ASN A 94 -24.21 7.53 -12.81
C ASN A 94 -23.78 6.12 -12.38
N THR A 95 -24.68 5.16 -12.54
CA THR A 95 -24.49 3.78 -12.04
C THR A 95 -23.32 3.07 -12.71
N THR A 96 -23.10 3.31 -14.00
CA THR A 96 -21.96 2.75 -14.76
C THR A 96 -20.64 3.27 -14.19
N ALA A 97 -20.51 4.57 -13.97
CA ALA A 97 -19.29 5.16 -13.42
C ALA A 97 -19.00 4.63 -12.01
N HIS A 98 -20.00 4.57 -11.12
CA HIS A 98 -19.84 3.99 -9.79
C HIS A 98 -19.39 2.52 -9.83
N TYR A 99 -19.98 1.71 -10.71
CA TYR A 99 -19.62 0.30 -10.86
C TYR A 99 -18.17 0.13 -11.33
N TYR A 100 -17.74 0.86 -12.35
CA TYR A 100 -16.36 0.75 -12.83
C TYR A 100 -15.35 1.36 -11.87
N ILE A 101 -15.69 2.41 -11.12
CA ILE A 101 -14.84 2.92 -10.03
C ILE A 101 -14.66 1.84 -8.96
N TRP A 102 -15.74 1.15 -8.57
CA TRP A 102 -15.68 0.04 -7.63
C TRP A 102 -14.73 -1.07 -8.11
N LEU A 103 -14.84 -1.48 -9.38
CA LEU A 103 -13.94 -2.47 -9.98
C LEU A 103 -12.49 -2.00 -10.03
N CYS A 104 -12.23 -0.78 -10.55
CA CYS A 104 -10.88 -0.24 -10.67
C CYS A 104 -10.18 -0.17 -9.31
N ARG A 105 -10.86 0.33 -8.27
CA ARG A 105 -10.31 0.37 -6.91
C ARG A 105 -10.07 -1.02 -6.36
N THR A 106 -10.91 -2.00 -6.69
CA THR A 106 -10.68 -3.41 -6.30
C THR A 106 -9.42 -3.97 -6.96
N TYR A 107 -9.21 -3.74 -8.26
CA TYR A 107 -8.01 -4.18 -8.99
C TYR A 107 -6.72 -3.45 -8.58
N LEU A 108 -6.84 -2.22 -8.07
CA LEU A 108 -5.73 -1.46 -7.47
C LEU A 108 -5.43 -1.87 -6.01
N ASN A 109 -6.10 -2.91 -5.48
CA ASN A 109 -6.03 -3.31 -4.09
C ASN A 109 -6.39 -2.18 -3.10
N GLN A 110 -7.31 -1.29 -3.50
CA GLN A 110 -7.90 -0.21 -2.70
C GLN A 110 -9.32 -0.59 -2.26
N THR A 111 -9.48 -1.79 -1.69
CA THR A 111 -10.81 -2.36 -1.40
C THR A 111 -11.62 -1.49 -0.43
N GLU A 112 -10.97 -0.84 0.53
CA GLU A 112 -11.60 0.07 1.47
C GLU A 112 -12.24 1.24 0.73
N LEU A 113 -11.55 1.89 -0.21
CA LEU A 113 -12.11 2.98 -1.00
C LEU A 113 -13.16 2.51 -2.00
N ALA A 114 -13.03 1.29 -2.52
CA ALA A 114 -14.07 0.69 -3.34
C ALA A 114 -15.40 0.64 -2.58
N ASN A 115 -15.39 0.39 -1.27
CA ASN A 115 -16.60 0.31 -0.46
C ASN A 115 -17.45 1.59 -0.46
N LEU A 116 -16.87 2.76 -0.73
CA LEU A 116 -17.61 4.02 -0.86
C LEU A 116 -18.64 4.00 -2.00
N GLN A 117 -18.45 3.13 -3.00
CA GLN A 117 -19.33 3.03 -4.16
C GLN A 117 -20.55 2.15 -3.89
N LEU A 118 -20.52 1.31 -2.85
CA LEU A 118 -21.58 0.33 -2.57
C LEU A 118 -23.00 0.92 -2.50
N PRO A 119 -23.23 2.10 -1.91
CA PRO A 119 -24.57 2.70 -1.87
C PRO A 119 -25.16 3.04 -3.25
N PHE A 120 -24.33 3.10 -4.30
CA PHE A 120 -24.73 3.45 -5.66
C PHE A 120 -24.83 2.24 -6.61
N LEU A 121 -24.47 1.05 -6.13
CA LEU A 121 -24.54 -0.18 -6.92
C LEU A 121 -25.95 -0.77 -6.85
N SER A 122 -26.37 -1.45 -7.93
CA SER A 122 -27.66 -2.13 -7.97
C SER A 122 -27.73 -3.29 -6.96
N ASP A 123 -28.94 -3.63 -6.50
CA ASP A 123 -29.15 -4.77 -5.61
C ASP A 123 -28.65 -6.08 -6.22
N GLU A 124 -28.73 -6.25 -7.55
CA GLU A 124 -28.18 -7.42 -8.24
C GLU A 124 -26.65 -7.55 -8.03
N VAL A 125 -25.91 -6.44 -8.18
CA VAL A 125 -24.47 -6.41 -7.96
C VAL A 125 -24.16 -6.64 -6.48
N LEU A 126 -24.89 -5.99 -5.57
CA LEU A 126 -24.69 -6.16 -4.13
C LEU A 126 -25.01 -7.58 -3.64
N ALA A 127 -26.00 -8.24 -4.24
CA ALA A 127 -26.39 -9.61 -3.92
C ALA A 127 -25.33 -10.63 -4.37
N LYS A 128 -24.77 -10.44 -5.57
CA LYS A 128 -23.61 -11.24 -6.06
C LYS A 128 -22.40 -11.08 -5.14
N GLU A 129 -22.20 -9.87 -4.61
CA GLU A 129 -21.04 -9.52 -3.81
C GLU A 129 -21.23 -9.72 -2.28
N LYS A 130 -22.46 -10.01 -1.82
CA LYS A 130 -22.85 -10.22 -0.40
C LYS A 130 -22.53 -9.04 0.56
N LYS A 131 -22.79 -7.80 0.15
CA LYS A 131 -22.23 -6.58 0.81
C LYS A 131 -23.21 -5.70 1.62
N LYS A 132 -24.13 -6.25 2.43
CA LYS A 132 -24.97 -5.42 3.35
C LYS A 132 -24.48 -5.49 4.80
N GLY A 133 -24.39 -4.33 5.48
CA GLY A 133 -24.11 -4.24 6.92
C GLY A 133 -22.69 -4.62 7.35
N PHE A 134 -22.58 -5.26 8.52
CA PHE A 134 -21.35 -5.88 9.03
C PHE A 134 -21.05 -7.14 8.21
N VAL A 135 -19.83 -7.22 7.67
CA VAL A 135 -19.40 -8.37 6.87
C VAL A 135 -17.95 -8.69 7.19
N ILE A 136 -17.65 -9.97 7.43
CA ILE A 136 -16.28 -10.48 7.42
C ILE A 136 -15.83 -10.52 5.96
N THR A 137 -14.83 -9.71 5.61
CA THR A 137 -14.37 -9.55 4.23
C THR A 137 -13.11 -10.34 3.93
N GLY A 138 -12.42 -10.85 4.95
CA GLY A 138 -11.27 -11.71 4.75
C GLY A 138 -10.68 -12.30 6.01
N ALA A 139 -9.76 -13.24 5.80
CA ALA A 139 -8.98 -13.90 6.83
C ALA A 139 -7.55 -14.11 6.33
N SER A 140 -6.60 -14.22 7.25
CA SER A 140 -5.18 -14.41 6.92
C SER A 140 -4.46 -15.25 7.97
N LEU A 141 -3.51 -16.05 7.54
CA LEU A 141 -2.60 -16.83 8.37
C LEU A 141 -1.18 -16.62 7.84
N GLU A 142 -0.20 -16.40 8.72
CA GLU A 142 1.21 -16.29 8.37
C GLU A 142 2.05 -17.06 9.39
N SER A 143 3.07 -17.77 8.90
CA SER A 143 4.01 -18.57 9.68
C SER A 143 5.42 -18.26 9.19
N SER A 144 6.33 -17.96 10.11
CA SER A 144 7.73 -17.69 9.78
C SER A 144 8.68 -18.48 10.67
N TYR A 145 9.72 -19.05 10.04
CA TYR A 145 10.84 -19.67 10.73
C TYR A 145 12.12 -18.91 10.41
N LYS A 146 12.88 -18.56 11.44
CA LYS A 146 14.11 -17.78 11.29
C LYS A 146 15.29 -18.47 11.95
N THR A 147 16.39 -18.60 11.21
CA THR A 147 17.67 -19.16 11.66
C THR A 147 18.71 -18.06 11.85
N THR A 148 19.78 -18.36 12.58
CA THR A 148 20.87 -17.43 12.85
C THR A 148 22.21 -18.15 12.95
N ASP A 149 23.29 -17.46 12.58
CA ASP A 149 24.67 -17.92 12.70
C ASP A 149 25.28 -17.64 14.10
N LEU A 150 24.60 -16.88 14.96
CA LEU A 150 25.06 -16.57 16.31
C LEU A 150 24.63 -17.64 17.32
N VAL A 151 25.58 -18.39 17.86
CA VAL A 151 25.35 -19.47 18.86
C VAL A 151 24.60 -19.00 20.12
N ALA A 152 24.70 -17.71 20.47
CA ALA A 152 23.99 -17.10 21.61
C ALA A 152 22.50 -16.83 21.35
N ARG A 153 22.03 -17.05 20.12
CA ARG A 153 20.64 -16.88 19.69
C ARG A 153 20.15 -18.21 19.11
N GLY A 154 18.98 -18.64 19.56
CA GLY A 154 18.27 -19.77 18.99
C GLY A 154 17.47 -19.37 17.76
N ASN A 155 17.01 -20.39 17.04
CA ASN A 155 16.05 -20.22 15.97
C ASN A 155 14.74 -19.63 16.52
N THR A 156 14.04 -18.92 15.66
CA THR A 156 12.87 -18.12 16.00
C THR A 156 11.67 -18.64 15.22
N PHE A 157 10.51 -18.61 15.86
CA PHE A 157 9.24 -18.96 15.25
C PHE A 157 8.23 -17.82 15.46
N PHE A 158 7.49 -17.49 14.41
CA PHE A 158 6.44 -16.48 14.42
C PHE A 158 5.18 -17.03 13.77
N GLN A 159 4.03 -16.72 14.35
CA GLN A 159 2.69 -17.02 13.85
C GLN A 159 1.84 -15.77 13.89
N TYR A 160 0.95 -15.63 12.92
CA TYR A 160 -0.01 -14.53 12.84
C TYR A 160 -1.33 -15.04 12.28
N VAL A 161 -2.43 -14.65 12.90
CA VAL A 161 -3.79 -14.90 12.42
C VAL A 161 -4.54 -13.57 12.40
N GLY A 162 -5.17 -13.26 11.27
CA GLY A 162 -5.88 -12.02 11.07
C GLY A 162 -7.28 -12.21 10.48
N VAL A 163 -8.18 -11.28 10.80
CA VAL A 163 -9.54 -11.21 10.28
C VAL A 163 -9.83 -9.76 9.89
N GLN A 164 -10.48 -9.58 8.74
CA GLN A 164 -10.89 -8.27 8.23
C GLN A 164 -12.41 -8.18 8.22
N ASN A 165 -12.93 -7.05 8.68
CA ASN A 165 -14.35 -6.77 8.77
C ASN A 165 -14.66 -5.41 8.17
N ARG A 166 -15.87 -5.25 7.65
CA ARG A 166 -16.38 -3.97 7.17
C ARG A 166 -17.69 -3.61 7.87
N PHE A 167 -17.82 -2.36 8.28
CA PHE A 167 -19.01 -1.75 8.86
C PHE A 167 -19.55 -0.68 7.90
N GLY A 168 -20.56 -1.05 7.10
CA GLY A 168 -21.12 -0.14 6.08
C GLY A 168 -20.13 0.15 4.94
N SER A 169 -20.22 1.34 4.33
CA SER A 169 -19.39 1.73 3.17
C SER A 169 -18.08 2.46 3.54
N LYS A 170 -17.98 2.95 4.78
CA LYS A 170 -16.89 3.88 5.18
C LYS A 170 -15.88 3.30 6.16
N LEU A 171 -16.25 2.30 6.96
CA LEU A 171 -15.42 1.80 8.05
C LEU A 171 -15.01 0.35 7.81
N THR A 172 -13.72 0.07 7.93
CA THR A 172 -13.12 -1.25 7.89
C THR A 172 -12.28 -1.46 9.15
N MET A 173 -12.24 -2.69 9.66
CA MET A 173 -11.50 -3.09 10.83
C MET A 173 -10.64 -4.32 10.52
N ASP A 174 -9.35 -4.22 10.78
CA ASP A 174 -8.41 -5.33 10.76
C ASP A 174 -8.12 -5.74 12.20
N MET A 175 -8.27 -7.02 12.52
CA MET A 175 -7.92 -7.59 13.83
C MET A 175 -6.91 -8.71 13.62
N ALA A 176 -5.95 -8.82 14.53
CA ALA A 176 -5.01 -9.94 14.50
C ALA A 176 -4.49 -10.31 15.88
N GLY A 177 -4.11 -11.58 16.00
CA GLY A 177 -3.26 -12.09 17.07
C GLY A 177 -1.97 -12.66 16.48
N SER A 178 -0.87 -12.47 17.19
CA SER A 178 0.43 -13.04 16.80
C SER A 178 1.14 -13.68 17.99
N TYR A 179 2.05 -14.59 17.68
CA TYR A 179 2.91 -15.24 18.65
C TYR A 179 4.33 -15.33 18.12
N PHE A 180 5.30 -14.95 18.93
CA PHE A 180 6.73 -14.99 18.64
C PHE A 180 7.47 -15.73 19.75
N THR A 181 8.41 -16.60 19.38
CA THR A 181 9.30 -17.25 20.35
C THR A 181 10.73 -17.35 19.84
N GLN A 182 11.70 -17.14 20.73
CA GLN A 182 13.12 -17.30 20.46
C GLN A 182 13.88 -17.68 21.73
N SER A 183 14.75 -18.69 21.66
CA SER A 183 15.69 -19.00 22.75
C SER A 183 16.91 -18.08 22.71
N ILE A 184 17.38 -17.64 23.87
CA ILE A 184 18.54 -16.77 24.03
C ILE A 184 19.47 -17.35 25.09
N LYS A 185 20.77 -17.40 24.81
CA LYS A 185 21.80 -17.80 25.77
C LYS A 185 22.51 -16.57 26.30
N THR A 186 22.23 -16.21 27.55
CA THR A 186 22.80 -15.03 28.22
C THR A 186 23.07 -15.36 29.69
N VAL A 187 23.85 -14.51 30.35
CA VAL A 187 23.90 -14.49 31.82
C VAL A 187 22.50 -14.05 32.32
N PRO A 188 21.88 -14.73 33.31
CA PRO A 188 20.55 -14.40 33.82
C PRO A 188 20.40 -12.94 34.24
N THR A 189 19.16 -12.42 34.14
CA THR A 189 18.88 -11.05 34.57
C THR A 189 19.13 -10.90 36.07
N GLY A 190 20.00 -9.96 36.47
CA GLY A 190 20.38 -9.74 37.87
C GLY A 190 21.54 -10.60 38.39
N ALA A 191 22.13 -11.48 37.57
CA ALA A 191 23.33 -12.23 37.94
C ALA A 191 24.62 -11.43 37.67
N PRO A 192 25.73 -11.66 38.41
CA PRO A 192 27.01 -11.01 38.15
C PRO A 192 27.54 -11.35 36.75
N PRO A 193 28.41 -10.51 36.15
CA PRO A 193 28.94 -10.73 34.80
C PRO A 193 29.67 -12.06 34.58
N THR A 194 30.15 -12.68 35.66
CA THR A 194 30.79 -14.01 35.69
C THR A 194 29.81 -15.17 35.89
N GLY A 195 28.51 -14.89 35.92
CA GLY A 195 27.45 -15.88 36.16
C GLY A 195 27.37 -16.93 35.06
N SER A 196 26.87 -18.12 35.40
CA SER A 196 26.68 -19.20 34.44
C SER A 196 25.69 -18.79 33.35
N ILE A 197 26.02 -19.10 32.10
CA ILE A 197 25.15 -18.87 30.96
C ILE A 197 23.90 -19.75 31.11
N LYS A 198 22.72 -19.13 31.03
CA LYS A 198 21.42 -19.79 31.04
C LYS A 198 20.79 -19.66 29.65
N THR A 199 20.06 -20.69 29.23
CA THR A 199 19.16 -20.58 28.09
C THR A 199 17.79 -20.14 28.59
N SER A 200 17.33 -18.97 28.16
CA SER A 200 15.99 -18.43 28.45
C SER A 200 15.24 -18.20 27.15
N SER A 201 13.92 -18.37 27.15
CA SER A 201 13.10 -18.09 25.98
C SER A 201 12.42 -16.74 26.10
N ILE A 202 12.41 -15.98 25.00
CA ILE A 202 11.45 -14.90 24.78
C ILE A 202 10.17 -15.55 24.27
N ASN A 203 9.05 -15.29 24.92
CA ASN A 203 7.73 -15.64 24.41
C ASN A 203 6.88 -14.37 24.39
N GLN A 204 6.44 -13.97 23.20
CA GLN A 204 5.71 -12.73 22.98
C GLN A 204 4.37 -13.04 22.31
N THR A 205 3.28 -12.63 22.95
CA THR A 205 1.93 -12.71 22.38
C THR A 205 1.46 -11.30 22.10
N GLU A 206 0.92 -11.04 20.92
CA GLU A 206 0.48 -9.71 20.53
C GLU A 206 -0.97 -9.73 20.05
N TYR A 207 -1.62 -8.58 20.25
CA TYR A 207 -2.93 -8.26 19.71
C TYR A 207 -2.85 -6.95 18.96
N TYR A 208 -3.36 -6.94 17.74
CA TYR A 208 -3.37 -5.78 16.88
C TYR A 208 -4.79 -5.50 16.39
N ASN A 209 -5.18 -4.23 16.42
CA ASN A 209 -6.41 -3.78 15.83
C ASN A 209 -6.23 -2.45 15.11
N LYS A 210 -6.66 -2.39 13.85
CA LYS A 210 -6.71 -1.18 13.04
C LYS A 210 -8.12 -0.88 12.57
N LEU A 211 -8.48 0.39 12.59
CA LEU A 211 -9.64 0.96 11.95
C LEU A 211 -9.20 1.83 10.78
N THR A 212 -9.89 1.68 9.64
CA THR A 212 -9.73 2.53 8.47
C THR A 212 -11.07 3.17 8.17
N PHE A 213 -11.12 4.50 8.20
CA PHE A 213 -12.31 5.29 7.91
C PHE A 213 -12.11 6.13 6.64
N ASN A 214 -12.99 5.93 5.66
CA ASN A 214 -13.00 6.70 4.42
C ASN A 214 -13.76 8.02 4.61
N LEU A 215 -13.03 9.12 4.77
CA LEU A 215 -13.61 10.47 4.91
C LEU A 215 -14.18 10.96 3.57
N HIS A 216 -13.47 10.65 2.48
CA HIS A 216 -13.74 11.11 1.12
C HIS A 216 -13.20 10.04 0.13
N PRO A 217 -13.66 9.98 -1.13
CA PRO A 217 -13.07 9.12 -2.17
C PRO A 217 -11.54 9.20 -2.38
N ARG A 218 -10.88 10.19 -1.76
CA ARG A 218 -9.43 10.39 -1.82
C ARG A 218 -8.75 10.47 -0.45
N TRP A 219 -9.49 10.45 0.65
CA TRP A 219 -8.94 10.64 2.00
C TRP A 219 -9.38 9.53 2.92
N GLN A 220 -8.41 8.91 3.59
CA GLN A 220 -8.62 7.91 4.62
C GLN A 220 -7.94 8.32 5.92
N LEU A 221 -8.67 8.17 7.02
CA LEU A 221 -8.13 8.23 8.37
C LEU A 221 -7.91 6.80 8.84
N LYS A 222 -6.75 6.53 9.44
CA LYS A 222 -6.44 5.24 10.05
C LYS A 222 -6.07 5.45 11.51
N ALA A 223 -6.50 4.54 12.36
CA ALA A 223 -6.09 4.45 13.75
C ALA A 223 -5.84 2.99 14.11
N ALA A 224 -4.79 2.70 14.87
CA ALA A 224 -4.52 1.35 15.32
C ALA A 224 -4.00 1.32 16.75
N TYR A 225 -4.25 0.19 17.40
CA TYR A 225 -3.73 -0.17 18.70
C TYR A 225 -3.00 -1.51 18.58
N HIS A 226 -1.79 -1.57 19.11
CA HIS A 226 -0.98 -2.78 19.15
C HIS A 226 -0.52 -3.02 20.58
N TYR A 227 -0.92 -4.15 21.14
CA TYR A 227 -0.47 -4.65 22.44
C TYR A 227 0.48 -5.82 22.25
N ALA A 228 1.61 -5.83 22.96
CA ALA A 228 2.51 -6.97 23.02
C ALA A 228 2.83 -7.32 24.47
N ASN A 229 2.71 -8.61 24.82
CA ASN A 229 3.08 -9.14 26.12
C ASN A 229 4.28 -10.07 25.97
N THR A 230 5.43 -9.63 26.47
CA THR A 230 6.70 -10.35 26.32
C THR A 230 7.14 -10.92 27.65
N VAL A 231 7.25 -12.25 27.74
CA VAL A 231 7.86 -12.95 28.87
C VAL A 231 9.31 -13.28 28.51
N TYR A 232 10.25 -12.83 29.35
CA TYR A 232 11.66 -13.15 29.22
C TYR A 232 12.29 -13.39 30.59
N ASP A 233 12.83 -14.60 30.79
CA ASP A 233 13.39 -15.07 32.06
C ASP A 233 12.36 -14.96 33.21
N VAL A 234 12.57 -14.07 34.18
CA VAL A 234 11.65 -13.80 35.29
C VAL A 234 10.78 -12.55 35.11
N SER A 235 10.96 -11.83 33.99
CA SER A 235 10.33 -10.55 33.73
C SER A 235 9.20 -10.67 32.71
N THR A 236 8.14 -9.90 32.91
CA THR A 236 7.03 -9.73 31.97
C THR A 236 6.94 -8.27 31.60
N TYR A 237 6.93 -7.99 30.30
CA TYR A 237 6.86 -6.64 29.76
C TYR A 237 5.58 -6.46 28.96
N GLN A 238 4.86 -5.39 29.26
CA GLN A 238 3.61 -5.02 28.61
C GLN A 238 3.84 -3.77 27.78
N ASN A 239 3.67 -3.95 26.47
CA ASN A 239 4.00 -2.98 25.46
C ASN A 239 2.71 -2.50 24.81
N HIS A 240 2.51 -1.19 24.77
CA HIS A 240 1.31 -0.57 24.22
C HIS A 240 1.72 0.44 23.16
N ALA A 241 1.16 0.34 21.96
CA ALA A 241 1.37 1.29 20.87
C ALA A 241 0.04 1.82 20.35
N VAL A 242 0.00 3.12 20.10
CA VAL A 242 -1.08 3.79 19.39
C VAL A 242 -0.54 4.38 18.10
N PHE A 243 -1.32 4.24 17.04
CA PHE A 243 -1.00 4.69 15.69
C PHE A 243 -2.14 5.54 15.17
N ALA A 244 -1.79 6.61 14.45
CA ALA A 244 -2.73 7.37 13.64
C ALA A 244 -2.08 7.74 12.31
N ALA A 245 -2.86 7.70 11.23
CA ALA A 245 -2.38 8.13 9.92
C ALA A 245 -3.47 8.78 9.08
N LEU A 246 -3.05 9.72 8.24
CA LEU A 246 -3.84 10.31 7.18
C LEU A 246 -3.27 9.87 5.84
N LYS A 247 -4.11 9.24 5.01
CA LYS A 247 -3.72 8.75 3.68
C LYS A 247 -4.53 9.45 2.60
N TYR A 248 -3.82 10.06 1.64
CA TYR A 248 -4.36 10.62 0.42
C TYR A 248 -4.15 9.66 -0.74
N HIS A 249 -5.21 9.41 -1.52
CA HIS A 249 -5.15 8.62 -2.75
C HIS A 249 -5.36 9.51 -3.96
N SER A 250 -4.33 9.62 -4.78
CA SER A 250 -4.43 10.06 -6.16
C SER A 250 -4.71 8.85 -7.06
N ASN A 251 -4.79 9.07 -8.37
CA ASN A 251 -5.04 7.98 -9.31
C ASN A 251 -3.78 7.13 -9.53
N TYR A 252 -2.60 7.75 -9.69
CA TYR A 252 -1.33 7.05 -9.96
C TYR A 252 -0.38 6.96 -8.76
N PHE A 253 -0.75 7.56 -7.63
CA PHE A 253 0.09 7.58 -6.43
C PHE A 253 -0.78 7.75 -5.17
N ASP A 254 -0.22 7.40 -4.03
CA ASP A 254 -0.80 7.68 -2.73
C ASP A 254 0.28 8.22 -1.78
N VAL A 255 -0.14 9.04 -0.82
CA VAL A 255 0.74 9.59 0.21
C VAL A 255 0.12 9.33 1.57
N GLN A 256 0.90 8.78 2.50
CA GLN A 256 0.49 8.58 3.88
C GLN A 256 1.47 9.27 4.82
N VAL A 257 0.93 10.04 5.76
CA VAL A 257 1.66 10.57 6.91
C VAL A 257 1.13 9.84 8.14
N GLU A 258 2.02 9.30 8.95
CA GLU A 258 1.68 8.52 10.13
C GLU A 258 2.51 8.91 11.35
N GLY A 259 1.90 8.77 12.53
CA GLY A 259 2.54 8.93 13.83
C GLY A 259 2.24 7.74 14.73
N ILE A 260 3.25 7.32 15.48
CA ILE A 260 3.17 6.25 16.47
C ILE A 260 3.73 6.76 17.78
N TYR A 261 3.03 6.45 18.86
CA TYR A 261 3.53 6.58 20.21
C TYR A 261 3.41 5.25 20.93
N SER A 262 4.45 4.84 21.64
CA SER A 262 4.45 3.55 22.30
C SER A 262 5.29 3.54 23.56
N ASN A 263 4.86 2.77 24.57
CA ASN A 263 5.70 2.40 25.70
C ASN A 263 6.31 1.03 25.41
N MET A 264 7.62 1.01 25.16
CA MET A 264 8.43 -0.19 24.93
C MET A 264 9.28 -0.49 26.15
N PHE A 265 8.95 -1.57 26.85
CA PHE A 265 9.55 -1.94 28.12
C PHE A 265 9.40 -0.75 29.09
N ASP A 266 10.51 -0.16 29.53
CA ASP A 266 10.51 1.01 30.43
C ASP A 266 10.78 2.34 29.69
N THR A 267 10.62 2.36 28.36
CA THR A 267 10.96 3.55 27.55
C THR A 267 9.84 3.94 26.61
N SER A 268 9.49 5.22 26.61
CA SER A 268 8.59 5.77 25.59
C SER A 268 9.34 5.99 24.28
N ILE A 269 8.70 5.59 23.18
CA ILE A 269 9.18 5.79 21.83
C ILE A 269 8.13 6.54 21.02
N SER A 270 8.60 7.38 20.10
CA SER A 270 7.76 8.00 19.09
C SER A 270 8.34 7.79 17.71
N GLN A 271 7.48 7.65 16.72
CA GLN A 271 7.85 7.45 15.33
C GLN A 271 6.94 8.30 14.45
N ALA A 272 7.52 8.95 13.45
CA ALA A 272 6.79 9.61 12.38
C ALA A 272 7.28 9.04 11.05
N SER A 273 6.35 8.68 10.17
CA SER A 273 6.71 8.22 8.82
C SER A 273 5.96 9.00 7.74
N LEU A 274 6.63 9.17 6.61
CA LEU A 274 6.05 9.60 5.33
C LEU A 274 6.21 8.45 4.35
N GLN A 275 5.10 7.96 3.80
CA GLN A 275 5.08 6.93 2.76
C GLN A 275 4.52 7.50 1.45
N LEU A 276 5.19 7.19 0.34
CA LEU A 276 4.75 7.45 -1.02
C LEU A 276 4.58 6.12 -1.76
N GLY A 277 3.37 5.84 -2.24
CA GLY A 277 3.09 4.75 -3.17
C GLY A 277 2.98 5.27 -4.61
N TYR A 278 3.49 4.53 -5.58
CA TYR A 278 3.47 4.92 -7.00
C TYR A 278 3.14 3.73 -7.90
N TYR A 279 2.23 3.97 -8.87
CA TYR A 279 1.67 2.97 -9.78
C TYR A 279 1.86 3.42 -11.25
N PRO A 280 3.10 3.42 -11.80
CA PRO A 280 3.41 4.02 -13.10
C PRO A 280 2.59 3.47 -14.28
N MET A 281 2.16 2.20 -14.21
CA MET A 281 1.34 1.57 -15.25
C MET A 281 -0.17 1.73 -15.01
N GLY A 282 -0.56 2.49 -13.98
CA GLY A 282 -1.94 2.69 -13.60
C GLY A 282 -2.63 1.44 -13.02
N ASN A 283 -1.84 0.43 -12.66
CA ASN A 283 -2.26 -0.86 -12.10
C ASN A 283 -1.12 -1.46 -11.24
N LEU A 284 -1.33 -2.69 -10.75
CA LEU A 284 -0.34 -3.42 -9.95
C LEU A 284 0.64 -4.25 -10.78
N ASN A 285 0.81 -3.99 -12.08
CA ASN A 285 1.82 -4.71 -12.87
C ASN A 285 3.24 -4.25 -12.53
N PHE A 286 3.40 -2.98 -12.14
CA PHE A 286 4.63 -2.46 -11.55
C PHE A 286 4.27 -1.34 -10.59
N TYR A 287 4.79 -1.39 -9.38
CA TYR A 287 4.54 -0.41 -8.33
C TYR A 287 5.72 -0.32 -7.36
N GLY A 288 5.76 0.78 -6.60
CA GLY A 288 6.76 0.97 -5.57
C GLY A 288 6.22 1.73 -4.37
N PHE A 289 6.78 1.45 -3.21
CA PHE A 289 6.53 2.19 -1.98
C PHE A 289 7.85 2.65 -1.37
N SER A 290 7.95 3.95 -1.10
CA SER A 290 9.07 4.55 -0.40
C SER A 290 8.59 5.10 0.93
N THR A 291 9.19 4.67 2.03
CA THR A 291 8.85 5.13 3.37
C THR A 291 10.08 5.71 4.05
N ALA A 292 10.00 6.98 4.45
CA ALA A 292 10.98 7.63 5.29
C ALA A 292 10.43 7.70 6.71
N THR A 293 11.23 7.29 7.70
CA THR A 293 10.80 7.16 9.09
C THR A 293 11.81 7.81 10.01
N ILE A 294 11.36 8.73 10.86
CA ILE A 294 12.14 9.31 11.95
C ILE A 294 11.62 8.72 13.26
N ARG A 295 12.53 8.32 14.14
CA ARG A 295 12.22 7.67 15.42
C ARG A 295 12.97 8.34 16.54
N ASN A 296 12.30 8.53 17.66
CA ASN A 296 12.87 9.12 18.85
C ASN A 296 12.60 8.23 20.05
N ARG A 297 13.68 7.99 20.81
CA ARG A 297 13.72 7.37 22.14
C ARG A 297 14.51 8.32 23.05
N PRO A 298 14.33 8.27 24.38
CA PRO A 298 15.26 8.90 25.30
C PRO A 298 16.73 8.67 24.90
N ASN A 299 17.46 9.76 24.63
CA ASN A 299 18.87 9.80 24.26
C ASN A 299 19.26 9.10 22.94
N GLU A 300 18.31 8.71 22.09
CA GLU A 300 18.58 8.05 20.81
C GLU A 300 17.54 8.49 19.74
N SER A 301 18.01 9.10 18.66
CA SER A 301 17.21 9.37 17.46
C SER A 301 17.71 8.54 16.29
N GLY A 302 16.79 8.03 15.47
CA GLY A 302 17.12 7.22 14.30
C GLY A 302 16.35 7.65 13.05
N PHE A 303 16.95 7.42 11.90
CA PHE A 303 16.31 7.53 10.60
C PHE A 303 16.35 6.17 9.90
N ASN A 304 15.22 5.80 9.30
CA ASN A 304 15.11 4.59 8.51
C ASN A 304 14.46 4.92 7.16
N PHE A 305 14.97 4.29 6.10
CA PHE A 305 14.38 4.38 4.78
C PHE A 305 14.03 2.98 4.29
N LYS A 306 12.75 2.75 3.99
CA LYS A 306 12.26 1.49 3.43
C LYS A 306 11.86 1.70 1.98
N GLN A 307 12.35 0.83 1.11
CA GLN A 307 11.92 0.75 -0.28
C GLN A 307 11.30 -0.62 -0.54
N VAL A 308 10.13 -0.61 -1.20
CA VAL A 308 9.48 -1.80 -1.76
C VAL A 308 9.31 -1.57 -3.26
N LEU A 309 9.62 -2.58 -4.07
CA LEU A 309 9.36 -2.61 -5.50
C LEU A 309 8.63 -3.91 -5.82
N GLY A 310 7.46 -3.79 -6.44
CA GLY A 310 6.62 -4.93 -6.81
C GLY A 310 6.38 -4.97 -8.31
N ALA A 311 6.41 -6.17 -8.88
CA ALA A 311 6.12 -6.41 -10.28
C ALA A 311 5.31 -7.68 -10.48
N LYS A 312 4.38 -7.65 -11.42
CA LYS A 312 3.71 -8.84 -11.92
C LYS A 312 4.63 -9.57 -12.88
N VAL A 313 5.12 -10.73 -12.47
CA VAL A 313 6.08 -11.54 -13.24
C VAL A 313 5.40 -12.61 -14.09
N TYR A 314 4.20 -13.04 -13.70
CA TYR A 314 3.38 -13.99 -14.45
C TYR A 314 1.88 -13.77 -14.18
N LYS A 315 1.00 -14.43 -14.94
CA LYS A 315 -0.45 -14.38 -14.69
C LYS A 315 -0.76 -14.90 -13.28
N GLY A 316 -1.22 -14.02 -12.41
CA GLY A 316 -1.56 -14.36 -11.03
C GLY A 316 -0.35 -14.41 -10.08
N VAL A 317 0.84 -14.00 -10.51
CA VAL A 317 2.06 -14.02 -9.69
C VAL A 317 2.72 -12.65 -9.67
N TRP A 318 2.93 -12.13 -8.47
CA TRP A 318 3.67 -10.91 -8.20
C TRP A 318 4.89 -11.22 -7.36
N LEU A 319 5.98 -10.51 -7.62
CA LEU A 319 7.20 -10.55 -6.85
C LEU A 319 7.46 -9.16 -6.28
N GLU A 320 7.67 -9.08 -4.98
CA GLU A 320 8.08 -7.87 -4.27
C GLU A 320 9.49 -8.03 -3.71
N ALA A 321 10.36 -7.07 -4.00
CA ALA A 321 11.62 -6.87 -3.29
C ALA A 321 11.47 -5.74 -2.28
N ASN A 322 12.00 -5.92 -1.07
CA ASN A 322 11.99 -4.91 -0.03
C ASN A 322 13.36 -4.78 0.65
N ALA A 323 13.69 -3.56 1.08
CA ALA A 323 14.84 -3.26 1.91
C ALA A 323 14.53 -2.12 2.87
N THR A 324 14.91 -2.28 4.15
CA THR A 324 14.88 -1.26 5.19
C THR A 324 16.32 -0.93 5.58
N LEU A 325 16.71 0.33 5.33
CA LEU A 325 18.02 0.88 5.60
C LEU A 325 18.04 1.68 6.90
N GLY A 326 19.21 1.78 7.52
CA GLY A 326 19.44 2.50 8.78
C GLY A 326 19.32 1.57 9.98
N LYS A 327 20.12 1.82 11.01
CA LYS A 327 20.11 1.05 12.26
C LYS A 327 18.76 1.21 12.97
N PHE A 328 18.21 0.12 13.51
CA PHE A 328 17.00 0.19 14.32
C PHE A 328 16.87 -0.86 15.42
N ARG A 329 16.14 -0.45 16.47
CA ARG A 329 15.52 -1.25 17.52
C ARG A 329 14.17 -0.59 17.81
N ASP A 330 13.14 -1.37 18.10
CA ASP A 330 11.76 -0.90 18.32
C ASP A 330 11.23 -0.11 17.12
N LEU A 331 11.25 -0.74 15.95
CA LEU A 331 10.68 -0.19 14.72
C LEU A 331 9.28 -0.76 14.53
N PHE A 332 8.31 0.11 14.24
CA PHE A 332 7.01 -0.30 13.75
C PHE A 332 6.94 -0.17 12.23
N GLU A 333 6.41 -1.19 11.54
CA GLU A 333 6.18 -1.16 10.10
C GLU A 333 4.72 -1.54 9.76
N ASN A 334 4.29 -1.14 8.56
CA ASN A 334 3.01 -1.51 7.93
C ASN A 334 1.77 -1.14 8.79
N ASP A 335 1.54 0.17 9.00
CA ASP A 335 0.45 0.69 9.85
C ASP A 335 0.54 0.18 11.31
N ALA A 336 1.75 0.07 11.85
CA ALA A 336 2.05 -0.51 13.17
C ALA A 336 1.70 -2.00 13.34
N LYS A 337 1.43 -2.73 12.25
CA LYS A 337 1.14 -4.16 12.28
C LYS A 337 2.32 -5.00 12.78
N TYR A 338 3.54 -4.68 12.35
CA TYR A 338 4.75 -5.43 12.75
C TYR A 338 5.61 -4.61 13.70
N LEU A 339 5.97 -5.21 14.83
CA LEU A 339 6.87 -4.66 15.83
C LEU A 339 8.23 -5.39 15.79
N TYR A 340 9.31 -4.63 15.59
CA TYR A 340 10.68 -5.14 15.64
C TYR A 340 11.38 -4.68 16.92
N ASN A 341 11.12 -5.36 18.04
CA ASN A 341 11.58 -5.01 19.39
C ASN A 341 12.64 -5.96 19.99
N ALA A 342 13.37 -6.70 19.17
CA ALA A 342 14.36 -7.64 19.67
C ALA A 342 15.65 -6.95 20.15
N PRO A 343 16.40 -7.55 21.10
CA PRO A 343 17.49 -6.88 21.83
C PRO A 343 18.67 -6.44 20.96
N ASP A 344 18.97 -7.21 19.91
CA ASP A 344 20.07 -6.93 18.99
C ASP A 344 19.64 -5.91 17.94
N ALA A 345 20.30 -4.75 17.87
CA ALA A 345 19.92 -3.72 16.91
C ALA A 345 20.10 -4.22 15.46
N ASN A 346 19.05 -4.12 14.66
CA ASN A 346 19.12 -4.41 13.23
C ASN A 346 19.95 -3.32 12.53
N GLN A 347 20.86 -3.73 11.66
CA GLN A 347 21.70 -2.85 10.84
C GLN A 347 21.19 -2.76 9.39
N PHE A 348 20.61 -3.86 8.90
CA PHE A 348 20.03 -3.98 7.57
C PHE A 348 18.97 -5.09 7.57
N LYS A 349 17.87 -4.84 6.87
CA LYS A 349 16.83 -5.83 6.59
C LYS A 349 16.47 -5.77 5.12
N GLY A 350 16.39 -6.90 4.45
CA GLY A 350 15.91 -6.97 3.07
C GLY A 350 15.36 -8.34 2.72
N GLY A 351 14.50 -8.42 1.72
CA GLY A 351 13.81 -9.65 1.38
C GLY A 351 13.09 -9.64 0.05
N LEU A 352 12.57 -10.82 -0.29
CA LEU A 352 11.74 -11.08 -1.45
C LEU A 352 10.44 -11.75 -0.99
N VAL A 353 9.31 -11.36 -1.54
CA VAL A 353 8.01 -11.97 -1.27
C VAL A 353 7.29 -12.24 -2.59
N SER A 354 6.81 -13.46 -2.78
CA SER A 354 5.95 -13.83 -3.90
C SER A 354 4.50 -13.91 -3.46
N TYR A 355 3.61 -13.24 -4.19
CA TYR A 355 2.16 -13.35 -4.04
C TYR A 355 1.59 -14.15 -5.21
N ILE A 356 1.03 -15.33 -4.91
CA ILE A 356 0.54 -16.29 -5.89
C ILE A 356 -0.97 -16.43 -5.71
N SER A 357 -1.74 -16.02 -6.72
CA SER A 357 -3.19 -16.19 -6.74
C SER A 357 -3.53 -17.67 -7.00
N LEU A 358 -3.96 -18.38 -5.95
CA LEU A 358 -4.42 -19.77 -6.05
C LEU A 358 -5.86 -19.83 -6.60
N SER A 359 -6.66 -18.81 -6.30
CA SER A 359 -8.01 -18.60 -6.85
C SER A 359 -8.32 -17.09 -6.85
N PRO A 360 -9.46 -16.63 -7.41
CA PRO A 360 -9.87 -15.23 -7.30
C PRO A 360 -10.04 -14.71 -5.87
N LYS A 361 -10.11 -15.61 -4.88
CA LYS A 361 -10.36 -15.30 -3.47
C LYS A 361 -9.23 -15.72 -2.54
N CYS A 362 -8.22 -16.44 -3.01
CA CYS A 362 -7.17 -17.04 -2.18
C CYS A 362 -5.80 -16.71 -2.76
N THR A 363 -4.93 -16.15 -1.92
CA THR A 363 -3.56 -15.79 -2.27
C THR A 363 -2.60 -16.48 -1.31
N LEU A 364 -1.59 -17.14 -1.88
CA LEU A 364 -0.44 -17.70 -1.17
C LEU A 364 0.69 -16.67 -1.17
N GLU A 365 1.33 -16.51 -0.02
CA GLU A 365 2.46 -15.63 0.20
C GLU A 365 3.69 -16.48 0.57
N LEU A 366 4.79 -16.31 -0.15
CA LEU A 366 6.05 -16.99 0.13
C LEU A 366 7.17 -15.95 0.20
N GLY A 367 7.78 -15.82 1.37
CA GLY A 367 8.76 -14.79 1.67
C GLY A 367 10.10 -15.34 2.12
N TYR A 368 11.17 -14.64 1.76
CA TYR A 368 12.50 -14.77 2.33
C TYR A 368 12.97 -13.41 2.83
N THR A 369 13.48 -13.34 4.05
CA THR A 369 14.05 -12.12 4.64
C THR A 369 15.43 -12.39 5.23
N LEU A 370 16.39 -11.55 4.87
CA LEU A 370 17.72 -11.47 5.46
C LEU A 370 17.79 -10.26 6.39
N GLU A 371 18.31 -10.47 7.60
CA GLU A 371 18.64 -9.39 8.54
C GLU A 371 20.10 -9.49 8.94
N GLN A 372 20.80 -8.35 8.99
CA GLN A 372 22.09 -8.22 9.65
C GLN A 372 21.87 -7.47 10.96
N ARG A 373 22.42 -7.97 12.06
CA ARG A 373 22.19 -7.43 13.41
C ARG A 373 23.51 -7.28 14.16
N ALA A 374 23.55 -6.30 15.05
CA ALA A 374 24.66 -6.08 15.97
C ALA A 374 24.33 -6.73 17.32
N PHE A 375 25.23 -7.60 17.77
CA PHE A 375 25.05 -8.32 19.04
C PHE A 375 25.08 -7.36 20.22
N VAL A 376 24.05 -7.37 21.06
CA VAL A 376 23.88 -6.37 22.13
C VAL A 376 25.04 -6.34 23.14
N ASN A 377 25.64 -7.49 23.45
CA ASN A 377 26.76 -7.58 24.39
C ASN A 377 28.12 -7.25 23.75
N ASN A 378 28.22 -7.25 22.42
CA ASN A 378 29.41 -6.85 21.69
C ASN A 378 29.00 -6.23 20.34
N PRO A 379 28.68 -4.94 20.29
CA PRO A 379 28.08 -4.30 19.10
C PRO A 379 28.96 -4.33 17.84
N THR A 380 30.25 -4.60 17.95
CA THR A 380 31.14 -4.78 16.78
C THR A 380 31.01 -6.17 16.16
N ASN A 381 30.42 -7.13 16.90
CA ASN A 381 30.13 -8.47 16.39
C ASN A 381 28.78 -8.45 15.67
N LEU A 382 28.84 -8.55 14.34
CA LEU A 382 27.66 -8.63 13.48
C LEU A 382 27.33 -10.08 13.19
N PHE A 383 26.03 -10.38 13.10
CA PHE A 383 25.53 -11.70 12.78
C PHE A 383 24.33 -11.59 11.84
N THR A 384 24.01 -12.68 11.15
CA THR A 384 22.89 -12.73 10.20
C THR A 384 21.74 -13.58 10.71
N GLN A 385 20.54 -13.21 10.24
CA GLN A 385 19.36 -14.03 10.40
C GLN A 385 18.66 -14.22 9.06
N HIS A 386 18.20 -15.44 8.83
CA HIS A 386 17.51 -15.84 7.61
C HIS A 386 16.11 -16.29 7.97
N SER A 387 15.09 -15.69 7.37
CA SER A 387 13.69 -16.02 7.63
C SER A 387 13.03 -16.57 6.37
N ILE A 388 12.31 -17.67 6.51
CA ILE A 388 11.38 -18.17 5.50
C ILE A 388 9.98 -18.00 6.05
N THR A 389 9.12 -17.35 5.30
CA THR A 389 7.76 -17.00 5.68
C THR A 389 6.78 -17.59 4.67
N GLY A 390 5.72 -18.24 5.16
CA GLY A 390 4.60 -18.70 4.35
C GLY A 390 3.32 -18.12 4.91
N GLY A 391 2.45 -17.64 4.03
CA GLY A 391 1.17 -17.05 4.42
C GLY A 391 0.06 -17.40 3.44
N LEU A 392 -1.17 -17.37 3.92
CA LEU A 392 -2.37 -17.50 3.11
C LEU A 392 -3.33 -16.38 3.49
N SER A 393 -3.93 -15.75 2.49
CA SER A 393 -4.98 -14.76 2.66
C SER A 393 -6.20 -15.12 1.82
N TRP A 394 -7.38 -14.94 2.40
CA TRP A 394 -8.67 -15.19 1.78
C TRP A 394 -9.53 -13.95 1.80
N LYS A 395 -10.21 -13.66 0.69
CA LYS A 395 -11.27 -12.65 0.61
C LYS A 395 -12.62 -13.32 0.39
N PHE A 396 -13.65 -12.89 1.12
CA PHE A 396 -14.97 -13.53 1.10
C PHE A 396 -15.96 -12.86 0.14
#